data_AF-A0AAD7CU88-F1
#
_entry.id   AF-A0AAD7CU88-F1
#
_cell.length_a   1.000
_cell.length_b   1.000
_cell.length_c   1.000
_cell.angle_alpha   90.00
_cell.angle_beta   90.00
_cell.angle_gamma   90.00
#
_symmetry.space_group_name_H-M   'P 1'
#
loop_
_entity.id
_entity.type
_entity.pdbx_description
1 polymer ?
#
loop_
_entity_poly.entity_id
_entity_poly.type
_entity_poly.pdbx_seq_one_letter_code
_entity_poly.pdbx_strand_id
1 'polypeptide(L)'
;MDNALLRMALRSCALVAHTFVRPCETYFFHRLTLLEAERTSRENLYALFAERPHFASYVRALSFALNVEDKDLVEQLKSLTHTLGSMANLARLEILTDMDHAWSIYPAPLRESFSAVCGLPSMRHIGFSYMRFQDASELHTLLSKSAGLKTLLLRRIDFQNTSQPSASKRSLKRLRGWSWTR
;
A
#
# COMPACT_ATOMS: atom_id res chain seq x y z
N MET A 1 -9.15 18.09 -7.38
CA MET A 1 -8.68 19.14 -6.45
C MET A 1 -7.24 18.82 -6.11
N ASP A 2 -6.35 19.80 -6.28
CA ASP A 2 -4.92 19.62 -6.08
C ASP A 2 -4.62 19.45 -4.58
N ASN A 3 -3.95 18.36 -4.19
CA ASN A 3 -3.65 18.07 -2.78
C ASN A 3 -2.80 19.18 -2.14
N ALA A 4 -2.02 19.90 -2.95
CA ALA A 4 -1.20 21.02 -2.49
C ALA A 4 -2.05 22.22 -2.02
N LEU A 5 -3.08 22.59 -2.78
CA LEU A 5 -3.97 23.71 -2.42
C LEU A 5 -4.74 23.43 -1.13
N LEU A 6 -5.22 22.19 -0.94
CA LEU A 6 -5.91 21.80 0.29
C LEU A 6 -4.98 21.87 1.50
N ARG A 7 -3.73 21.40 1.37
CA ARG A 7 -2.74 21.45 2.46
C ARG A 7 -2.39 22.90 2.84
N MET A 8 -2.23 23.79 1.87
CA MET A 8 -1.99 25.21 2.13
C MET A 8 -3.19 25.85 2.84
N ALA A 9 -4.42 25.59 2.37
CA ALA A 9 -5.63 26.11 3.00
C ALA A 9 -5.80 25.63 4.44
N LEU A 10 -5.58 24.33 4.72
CA LEU A 10 -5.67 23.78 6.08
C LEU A 10 -4.62 24.39 7.02
N ARG A 11 -3.39 24.63 6.53
CA ARG A 11 -2.35 25.33 7.30
C ARG A 11 -2.76 26.76 7.60
N SER A 12 -3.24 27.51 6.61
CA SER A 12 -3.71 28.87 6.80
C SER A 12 -4.88 28.93 7.79
N CYS A 13 -5.85 28.02 7.68
CA CYS A 13 -6.99 27.94 8.61
C CYS A 13 -6.57 27.64 10.05
N ALA A 14 -5.59 26.75 10.25
CA ALA A 14 -5.06 26.46 11.59
C ALA A 14 -4.41 27.68 12.26
N LEU A 15 -3.94 28.65 11.48
CA LEU A 15 -3.34 29.90 11.98
C LEU A 15 -4.36 31.00 12.27
N VAL A 16 -5.60 30.90 11.74
CA VAL A 16 -6.63 31.94 11.91
C VAL A 16 -7.25 31.91 13.31
N ALA A 17 -7.54 30.73 13.84
CA ALA A 17 -8.07 30.60 15.20
C ALA A 17 -7.77 29.21 15.79
N HIS A 18 -7.58 29.15 17.12
CA HIS A 18 -7.36 27.89 17.85
C HIS A 18 -8.46 26.84 17.62
N THR A 19 -9.70 27.27 17.37
CA THR A 19 -10.83 26.37 17.08
C THR A 19 -10.65 25.59 15.78
N PHE A 20 -9.88 26.10 14.82
CA PHE A 20 -9.61 25.44 13.54
C PHE A 20 -8.45 24.46 13.58
N VAL A 21 -7.58 24.53 14.59
CA VAL A 21 -6.38 23.68 14.68
C VAL A 21 -6.74 22.20 14.63
N ARG A 22 -7.63 21.74 15.53
CA ARG A 22 -7.97 20.32 15.67
C ARG A 22 -8.67 19.71 14.43
N PRO A 23 -9.67 20.38 13.81
CA PRO A 23 -10.21 19.92 12.53
C PRO A 23 -9.13 19.86 11.44
N CYS A 24 -8.29 20.89 11.34
CA CYS A 24 -7.25 20.94 10.30
C CYS A 24 -6.22 19.82 10.46
N GLU A 25 -5.76 19.53 11.68
CA GLU A 25 -4.87 18.41 11.97
C GLU A 25 -5.51 17.07 11.57
N THR A 26 -6.78 16.85 11.93
CA THR A 26 -7.50 15.61 11.61
C THR A 26 -7.58 15.39 10.09
N TYR A 27 -7.91 16.42 9.32
CA TYR A 27 -7.99 16.35 7.86
C TYR A 27 -6.61 16.23 7.22
N PHE A 28 -5.58 16.83 7.81
CA PHE A 28 -4.22 16.77 7.29
C PHE A 28 -3.67 15.35 7.28
N PHE A 29 -3.92 14.58 8.35
CA PHE A 29 -3.45 13.18 8.46
C PHE A 29 -4.41 12.16 7.84
N HIS A 30 -5.57 12.58 7.34
CA HIS A 30 -6.58 11.66 6.83
C HIS A 30 -6.07 10.78 5.68
N ARG A 31 -5.24 11.34 4.80
CA ARG A 31 -4.64 10.64 3.68
C ARG A 31 -3.14 10.92 3.61
N LEU A 32 -2.36 9.87 3.74
CA LEU A 32 -0.91 9.90 3.64
C LEU A 32 -0.47 9.20 2.35
N THR A 33 0.46 9.83 1.65
CA THR A 33 1.11 9.27 0.49
C THR A 33 2.59 9.41 0.72
N LEU A 34 3.28 8.29 0.92
CA LEU A 34 4.71 8.23 1.22
C LEU A 34 5.42 7.76 -0.05
N LEU A 35 5.72 8.70 -0.94
CA LEU A 35 6.47 8.40 -2.15
C LEU A 35 7.97 8.31 -1.87
N GLU A 36 8.70 7.72 -2.80
CA GLU A 36 10.14 7.43 -2.67
C GLU A 36 10.99 8.69 -2.45
N ALA A 37 10.68 9.79 -3.16
CA ALA A 37 11.41 11.05 -3.07
C ALA A 37 11.29 11.76 -1.70
N GLU A 38 10.48 11.23 -0.77
CA GLU A 38 10.11 11.88 0.48
C GLU A 38 10.68 11.15 1.71
N ARG A 39 11.91 10.65 1.63
CA ARG A 39 12.56 9.92 2.74
C ARG A 39 12.50 10.69 4.08
N THR A 40 12.93 11.95 4.08
CA THR A 40 12.90 12.80 5.27
C THR A 40 11.49 12.95 5.81
N SER A 41 10.48 12.94 4.94
CA SER A 41 9.07 13.02 5.35
C SER A 41 8.60 11.74 6.04
N ARG A 42 9.12 10.56 5.67
CA ARG A 42 8.81 9.29 6.35
C ARG A 42 9.38 9.24 7.75
N GLU A 43 10.65 9.61 7.89
CA GLU A 43 11.35 9.68 9.18
C GLU A 43 10.67 10.70 10.11
N ASN A 44 10.32 11.88 9.58
CA ASN A 44 9.58 12.89 10.32
C ASN A 44 8.17 12.43 10.71
N LEU A 45 7.47 11.68 9.83
CA LEU A 45 6.16 11.14 10.14
C LEU A 45 6.23 10.10 11.27
N TYR A 46 7.25 9.23 11.23
CA TYR A 46 7.52 8.28 12.30
C TYR A 46 7.79 8.99 13.62
N ALA A 47 8.71 9.97 13.64
CA ALA A 47 9.02 10.75 14.83
C ALA A 47 7.76 11.44 15.37
N LEU A 48 6.95 12.01 14.48
CA LEU A 48 5.69 12.63 14.83
C LEU A 48 4.70 11.65 15.48
N PHE A 49 4.58 10.42 14.98
CA PHE A 49 3.70 9.42 15.59
C PHE A 49 4.26 8.86 16.89
N ALA A 50 5.58 8.79 17.05
CA ALA A 50 6.20 8.44 18.32
C ALA A 50 5.93 9.52 19.39
N GLU A 51 6.05 10.80 19.03
CA GLU A 51 5.77 11.93 19.94
C GLU A 51 4.27 12.14 20.19
N ARG A 52 3.44 11.94 19.16
CA ARG A 52 2.00 12.20 19.17
C ARG A 52 1.21 11.04 18.57
N PRO A 53 1.06 9.92 19.30
CA PRO A 53 0.44 8.68 18.77
C PRO A 53 -1.01 8.86 18.31
N HIS A 54 -1.74 9.82 18.89
CA HIS A 54 -3.13 10.08 18.52
C HIS A 54 -3.29 10.51 17.06
N PHE A 55 -2.28 11.07 16.41
CA PHE A 55 -2.35 11.44 14.99
C PHE A 55 -2.46 10.22 14.07
N ALA A 56 -1.86 9.08 14.43
CA ALA A 56 -2.01 7.84 13.67
C ALA A 56 -3.47 7.36 13.61
N SER A 57 -4.27 7.68 14.63
CA SER A 57 -5.70 7.34 14.67
C SER A 57 -6.55 8.12 13.65
N TYR A 58 -6.04 9.24 13.12
CA TYR A 58 -6.73 10.02 12.09
C TYR A 58 -6.47 9.51 10.67
N VAL A 59 -5.46 8.68 10.48
CA VAL A 59 -5.11 8.13 9.17
C VAL A 59 -6.16 7.15 8.70
N ARG A 60 -6.78 7.45 7.55
CA ARG A 60 -7.78 6.58 6.91
C ARG A 60 -7.29 6.00 5.59
N ALA A 61 -6.36 6.65 4.92
CA ALA A 61 -5.78 6.17 3.69
C ALA A 61 -4.25 6.30 3.71
N LEU A 62 -3.56 5.22 3.40
CA LEU A 62 -2.11 5.17 3.27
C LEU A 62 -1.76 4.56 1.91
N SER A 63 -1.00 5.32 1.12
CA SER A 63 -0.30 4.80 -0.05
C SER A 63 1.20 4.96 0.21
N PHE A 64 2.02 3.94 -0.01
CA PHE A 64 3.47 4.09 0.11
C PHE A 64 4.18 3.33 -1.00
N ALA A 65 5.29 3.90 -1.46
CA ALA A 65 6.15 3.34 -2.47
C ALA A 65 7.39 2.72 -1.84
N LEU A 66 7.72 1.47 -2.13
CA LEU A 66 8.98 0.86 -1.69
C LEU A 66 9.90 0.68 -2.89
N ASN A 67 11.14 1.16 -2.74
CA ASN A 67 12.24 0.81 -3.60
C ASN A 67 13.20 -0.07 -2.78
N VAL A 68 13.43 -1.30 -3.26
CA VAL A 68 14.27 -2.31 -2.61
C VAL A 68 15.75 -2.15 -2.98
N GLU A 69 16.06 -1.36 -4.01
CA GLU A 69 17.43 -1.03 -4.43
C GLU A 69 18.06 0.07 -3.54
N ASP A 70 17.27 0.70 -2.68
CA ASP A 70 17.79 1.66 -1.71
C ASP A 70 18.65 0.96 -0.64
N LYS A 71 19.85 1.48 -0.43
CA LYS A 71 20.81 0.95 0.56
C LYS A 71 20.25 0.96 1.99
N ASP A 72 19.25 1.80 2.24
CA ASP A 72 18.62 1.95 3.55
C ASP A 72 17.24 1.27 3.67
N LEU A 73 16.94 0.32 2.77
CA LEU A 73 15.69 -0.45 2.79
C LEU A 73 15.34 -0.98 4.18
N VAL A 74 16.32 -1.48 4.94
CA VAL A 74 16.09 -2.03 6.29
C VAL A 74 15.47 -0.99 7.23
N GLU A 75 15.97 0.25 7.22
CA GLU A 75 15.43 1.33 8.06
C GLU A 75 14.06 1.81 7.55
N GLN A 76 13.84 1.81 6.23
CA GLN A 76 12.53 2.07 5.66
C GLN A 76 11.49 1.03 6.10
N LEU A 77 11.87 -0.25 6.13
CA LEU A 77 10.99 -1.34 6.54
C LEU A 77 10.68 -1.29 8.04
N LYS A 78 11.66 -0.93 8.89
CA LYS A 78 11.45 -0.72 10.33
C LYS A 78 10.48 0.41 10.62
N SER A 79 10.73 1.59 10.04
CA SER A 79 9.86 2.76 10.22
C SER A 79 8.43 2.50 9.73
N LEU A 80 8.28 1.80 8.59
CA LEU A 80 6.99 1.38 8.06
C LEU A 80 6.25 0.41 9.00
N THR A 81 6.97 -0.55 9.58
CA THR A 81 6.40 -1.53 10.54
C THR A 81 5.74 -0.81 11.71
N HIS A 82 6.45 0.14 12.33
CA HIS A 82 5.91 0.89 13.46
C HIS A 82 4.74 1.79 13.05
N THR A 83 4.89 2.46 11.91
CA THR A 83 3.87 3.36 11.36
C THR A 83 2.55 2.60 11.11
N LEU A 84 2.61 1.43 10.48
CA LEU A 84 1.43 0.60 10.24
C LEU A 84 0.80 0.08 11.53
N GLY A 85 1.62 -0.34 12.50
CA GLY A 85 1.14 -0.82 13.80
C GLY A 85 0.34 0.21 14.59
N SER A 86 0.58 1.50 14.36
CA SER A 86 -0.14 2.59 15.04
C SER A 86 -1.50 2.97 14.41
N MET A 87 -1.79 2.49 13.18
CA MET A 87 -2.96 2.91 12.41
C MET A 87 -4.19 2.02 12.65
N ALA A 88 -4.90 2.23 13.75
CA ALA A 88 -6.10 1.44 14.09
C ALA A 88 -7.32 1.70 13.19
N ASN A 89 -7.28 2.74 12.36
CA ASN A 89 -8.44 3.34 11.70
C ASN A 89 -8.37 3.30 10.17
N LEU A 90 -7.37 2.59 9.63
CA LEU A 90 -7.06 2.57 8.21
C LEU A 90 -8.16 1.88 7.40
N ALA A 91 -8.71 2.60 6.42
CA ALA A 91 -9.74 2.10 5.51
C ALA A 91 -9.20 1.78 4.12
N ARG A 92 -8.04 2.34 3.76
CA ARG A 92 -7.40 2.19 2.46
C ARG A 92 -5.90 2.00 2.62
N LEU A 93 -5.39 0.90 2.07
CA LEU A 93 -3.98 0.59 1.98
C LEU A 93 -3.61 0.37 0.51
N GLU A 94 -2.58 1.06 0.03
CA GLU A 94 -2.01 0.84 -1.29
C GLU A 94 -0.48 0.67 -1.18
N ILE A 95 0.01 -0.49 -1.57
CA ILE A 95 1.43 -0.79 -1.65
C ILE A 95 1.85 -0.67 -3.11
N LEU A 96 2.76 0.27 -3.36
CA LEU A 96 3.33 0.51 -4.67
C LEU A 96 4.79 0.04 -4.64
N THR A 97 5.15 -0.88 -5.52
CA THR A 97 6.55 -1.18 -5.77
C THR A 97 6.90 -0.83 -7.20
N ASP A 98 8.16 -0.49 -7.41
CA ASP A 98 8.77 -0.15 -8.69
C ASP A 98 9.09 -1.39 -9.54
N MET A 99 9.40 -2.50 -8.89
CA MET A 99 9.84 -3.75 -9.49
C MET A 99 9.09 -4.95 -8.89
N ASP A 100 9.14 -6.10 -9.58
CA ASP A 100 8.49 -7.33 -9.15
C ASP A 100 9.22 -7.96 -7.94
N HIS A 101 8.84 -7.49 -6.75
CA HIS A 101 9.46 -7.90 -5.49
C HIS A 101 8.75 -9.10 -4.88
N ALA A 102 9.53 -10.07 -4.41
CA ALA A 102 8.97 -11.19 -3.67
C ALA A 102 8.45 -10.71 -2.30
N TRP A 103 7.22 -11.09 -1.96
CA TRP A 103 6.61 -10.80 -0.67
C TRP A 103 7.46 -11.34 0.51
N SER A 104 8.22 -12.41 0.28
CA SER A 104 9.16 -12.97 1.25
C SER A 104 10.36 -12.07 1.58
N ILE A 105 10.67 -11.06 0.78
CA ILE A 105 11.72 -10.06 1.06
C ILE A 105 11.32 -9.19 2.27
N TYR A 106 10.02 -9.06 2.55
CA TYR A 106 9.56 -8.29 3.70
C TYR A 106 9.82 -9.02 5.02
N PRO A 107 10.45 -8.35 6.01
CA PRO A 107 10.66 -8.89 7.33
C PRO A 107 9.35 -9.37 7.96
N ALA A 108 9.41 -10.45 8.75
CA ALA A 108 8.23 -11.00 9.42
C ALA A 108 7.41 -9.96 10.19
N PRO A 109 8.00 -9.05 10.99
CA PRO A 109 7.23 -8.02 11.72
C PRO A 109 6.43 -7.09 10.80
N LEU A 110 6.96 -6.78 9.62
CA LEU A 110 6.28 -5.96 8.64
C LEU A 110 5.11 -6.71 8.00
N ARG A 111 5.31 -7.98 7.63
CA ARG A 111 4.24 -8.84 7.09
C ARG A 111 3.11 -9.05 8.09
N GLU A 112 3.44 -9.20 9.37
CA GLU A 112 2.46 -9.26 10.46
C GLU A 112 1.69 -7.94 10.58
N SER A 113 2.38 -6.80 10.51
CA SER A 113 1.73 -5.48 10.54
C SER A 113 0.78 -5.29 9.36
N PHE A 114 1.17 -5.71 8.15
CA PHE A 114 0.25 -5.73 7.00
C PHE A 114 -0.96 -6.63 7.24
N SER A 115 -0.74 -7.83 7.77
CA SER A 115 -1.82 -8.77 8.07
C SER A 115 -2.78 -8.20 9.12
N ALA A 116 -2.27 -7.54 10.16
CA ALA A 116 -3.07 -6.87 11.17
C ALA A 116 -3.89 -5.72 10.57
N VAL A 117 -3.27 -4.89 9.72
CA VAL A 117 -3.93 -3.80 9.02
C VAL A 117 -5.02 -4.31 8.06
N CYS A 118 -4.75 -5.38 7.32
CA CYS A 118 -5.75 -6.03 6.46
C CYS A 118 -6.95 -6.56 7.28
N GLY A 119 -6.72 -6.96 8.53
CA GLY A 119 -7.76 -7.41 9.46
C GLY A 119 -8.57 -6.30 10.14
N LEU A 120 -8.28 -5.03 9.88
CA LEU A 120 -9.00 -3.93 10.53
C LEU A 120 -10.49 -3.92 10.12
N PRO A 121 -11.43 -3.74 11.06
CA PRO A 121 -12.87 -3.64 10.75
C PRO A 121 -13.22 -2.49 9.81
N SER A 122 -12.36 -1.46 9.77
CA SER A 122 -12.48 -0.27 8.91
C SER A 122 -11.94 -0.49 7.50
N MET A 123 -11.15 -1.55 7.25
CA MET A 123 -10.51 -1.80 5.96
C MET A 123 -11.56 -2.02 4.86
N ARG A 124 -11.47 -1.25 3.77
CA ARG A 124 -12.38 -1.31 2.62
C ARG A 124 -11.64 -1.43 1.29
N HIS A 125 -10.40 -0.96 1.21
CA HIS A 125 -9.62 -0.94 -0.01
C HIS A 125 -8.20 -1.45 0.23
N ILE A 126 -7.78 -2.44 -0.55
CA ILE A 126 -6.41 -2.95 -0.57
C ILE A 126 -5.91 -2.91 -2.00
N GLY A 127 -4.73 -2.32 -2.20
CA GLY A 127 -4.04 -2.26 -3.47
C GLY A 127 -2.63 -2.84 -3.36
N PHE A 128 -2.29 -3.75 -4.27
CA PHE A 128 -0.94 -4.28 -4.45
C PHE A 128 -0.51 -4.06 -5.90
N SER A 129 0.68 -3.50 -6.08
CA SER A 129 1.29 -3.32 -7.40
C SER A 129 2.68 -3.96 -7.42
N TYR A 130 3.02 -4.68 -8.49
CA TYR A 130 4.34 -5.27 -8.75
C TYR A 130 4.84 -6.18 -7.62
N MET A 131 3.94 -7.03 -7.09
CA MET A 131 4.25 -7.96 -6.00
C MET A 131 4.25 -9.41 -6.49
N ARG A 132 5.23 -10.18 -6.04
CA ARG A 132 5.34 -11.62 -6.30
C ARG A 132 5.10 -12.41 -5.02
N PHE A 133 4.05 -13.20 -4.97
CA PHE A 133 3.77 -14.12 -3.86
C PHE A 133 4.39 -15.49 -4.14
N GLN A 134 4.59 -16.30 -3.09
CA GLN A 134 5.03 -17.67 -3.29
C GLN A 134 3.98 -18.46 -4.07
N ASP A 135 2.72 -18.33 -3.66
CA ASP A 135 1.55 -18.94 -4.26
C ASP A 135 0.28 -18.12 -3.93
N ALA A 136 -0.86 -18.55 -4.49
CA ALA A 136 -2.14 -17.90 -4.25
C ALA A 136 -2.65 -18.05 -2.80
N SER A 137 -2.16 -19.05 -2.06
CA SER A 137 -2.56 -19.28 -0.67
C SER A 137 -2.01 -18.21 0.27
N GLU A 138 -0.82 -17.68 -0.03
CA GLU A 138 -0.21 -16.57 0.71
C GLU A 138 -1.03 -15.28 0.58
N LEU A 139 -1.42 -14.92 -0.65
CA LEU A 139 -2.30 -13.78 -0.89
C LEU A 139 -3.68 -13.99 -0.26
N HIS A 140 -4.24 -15.20 -0.38
CA HIS A 140 -5.50 -15.55 0.26
C HIS A 140 -5.43 -15.41 1.79
N THR A 141 -4.34 -15.85 2.41
CA THR A 141 -4.14 -15.76 3.87
C THR A 141 -4.06 -14.32 4.35
N LEU A 142 -3.46 -13.44 3.53
CA LEU A 142 -3.40 -12.01 3.83
C LEU A 142 -4.81 -11.37 3.77
N LEU A 143 -5.59 -11.73 2.76
CA LEU A 143 -6.90 -11.13 2.48
C LEU A 143 -8.06 -11.76 3.26
N SER A 144 -7.92 -12.99 3.75
CA SER A 144 -8.97 -13.71 4.47
C SER A 144 -9.41 -13.01 5.76
N LYS A 145 -8.54 -12.16 6.33
CA LYS A 145 -8.83 -11.34 7.50
C LYS A 145 -9.68 -10.10 7.17
N SER A 146 -9.77 -9.70 5.90
CA SER A 146 -10.42 -8.48 5.46
C SER A 146 -11.92 -8.67 5.23
N ALA A 147 -12.68 -8.94 6.30
CA ALA A 147 -14.12 -9.22 6.22
C ALA A 147 -14.97 -8.11 5.56
N GLY A 148 -14.49 -6.86 5.61
CA GLY A 148 -15.18 -5.69 5.04
C GLY A 148 -14.63 -5.19 3.70
N LEU A 149 -13.74 -5.94 3.04
CA LEU A 149 -13.09 -5.50 1.81
C LEU A 149 -14.10 -5.26 0.69
N LYS A 150 -14.13 -4.04 0.15
CA LYS A 150 -15.00 -3.66 -0.98
C LYS A 150 -14.24 -3.55 -2.30
N THR A 151 -12.95 -3.24 -2.22
CA THR A 151 -12.12 -3.03 -3.39
C THR A 151 -10.78 -3.69 -3.20
N LEU A 152 -10.43 -4.55 -4.14
CA LEU A 152 -9.12 -5.16 -4.26
C LEU A 152 -8.53 -4.72 -5.60
N LEU A 153 -7.38 -4.06 -5.57
CA LEU A 153 -6.64 -3.64 -6.75
C LEU A 153 -5.36 -4.46 -6.83
N LEU A 154 -5.26 -5.30 -7.86
CA LEU A 154 -4.08 -6.11 -8.13
C LEU A 154 -3.49 -5.67 -9.46
N ARG A 155 -2.24 -5.20 -9.45
CA ARG A 155 -1.53 -4.78 -10.66
C ARG A 155 -0.21 -5.52 -10.75
N ARG A 156 -0.02 -6.31 -11.81
CA ARG A 156 1.21 -7.09 -12.03
C ARG A 156 1.57 -7.93 -10.80
N ILE A 157 0.72 -8.91 -10.53
CA ILE A 157 0.91 -9.86 -9.43
C ILE A 157 1.36 -11.19 -10.02
N ASP A 158 2.49 -11.70 -9.52
CA ASP A 158 3.09 -12.96 -9.96
C ASP A 158 3.09 -14.00 -8.82
N PHE A 159 3.15 -15.28 -9.19
CA PHE A 159 3.24 -16.40 -8.25
C PHE A 159 4.43 -17.29 -8.60
N GLN A 160 5.39 -17.45 -7.68
CA GLN A 160 6.62 -18.21 -7.91
C GLN A 160 6.36 -19.68 -8.27
N ASN A 161 5.38 -20.32 -7.60
CA ASN A 161 5.06 -21.73 -7.78
C ASN A 161 4.05 -22.02 -8.90
N THR A 162 3.85 -21.10 -9.85
CA THR A 162 3.21 -21.50 -11.10
C THR A 162 4.20 -22.37 -11.87
N SER A 163 4.16 -23.66 -11.56
CA SER A 163 4.61 -24.70 -12.46
C SER A 163 4.00 -24.35 -13.82
N GLN A 164 4.83 -23.84 -14.74
CA GLN A 164 4.48 -23.80 -16.14
C GLN A 164 3.96 -25.20 -16.46
N PRO A 165 2.70 -25.36 -16.94
CA PRO A 165 2.45 -26.53 -17.76
C PRO A 165 3.44 -26.36 -18.91
N SER A 166 4.47 -27.21 -18.91
CA SER A 166 5.42 -27.29 -19.99
C SER A 166 4.63 -27.16 -21.28
N ALA A 167 4.95 -26.15 -22.08
CA ALA A 167 4.38 -25.99 -23.39
C ALA A 167 4.76 -27.25 -24.18
N SER A 168 3.89 -28.25 -24.10
CA SER A 168 3.86 -29.38 -25.00
C SER A 168 3.81 -28.77 -26.38
N LYS A 169 4.88 -29.04 -27.15
CA LYS A 169 5.01 -28.71 -28.56
C LYS A 169 3.78 -29.20 -29.32
N ARG A 170 2.72 -28.40 -29.37
CA ARG A 170 1.63 -28.56 -30.34
C ARG A 170 1.96 -27.67 -31.52
N SER A 171 2.66 -28.31 -32.45
CA SER A 171 2.72 -28.03 -33.88
C SER A 171 1.76 -26.94 -34.35
N LEU A 172 2.32 -25.77 -34.70
CA LEU A 172 1.68 -24.78 -35.55
C LEU A 172 1.39 -25.41 -36.92
N LYS A 173 0.29 -26.13 -37.05
CA LYS A 173 -0.32 -26.35 -38.36
C LYS A 173 -0.98 -25.04 -38.76
N ARG A 174 -0.32 -24.31 -39.67
CA ARG A 174 -0.90 -23.22 -40.46
C ARG A 174 -2.28 -23.64 -40.96
N LEU A 175 -3.35 -23.09 -40.41
CA LEU A 175 -4.63 -23.03 -41.09
C LEU A 175 -4.69 -21.67 -41.80
N ARG A 176 -4.48 -21.74 -43.11
CA ARG A 176 -4.74 -20.63 -44.02
C ARG A 176 -6.25 -20.39 -44.06
N GLY A 177 -6.60 -19.11 -43.96
CA GLY A 177 -7.62 -18.45 -44.77
C GLY A 177 -9.07 -18.90 -44.59
N TRP A 178 -9.84 -18.15 -43.80
CA TRP A 178 -11.27 -18.00 -44.03
C TRP A 178 -11.59 -16.50 -44.06
N SER A 179 -11.94 -16.04 -45.26
CA SER A 179 -12.41 -14.70 -45.60
C SER A 179 -13.80 -14.44 -45.06
N TRP A 180 -14.05 -13.23 -44.57
CA TRP A 180 -15.40 -12.73 -44.32
C TRP A 180 -16.01 -12.23 -45.63
N THR A 181 -17.15 -12.78 -46.02
CA THR A 181 -18.11 -12.12 -46.91
C THR A 181 -19.41 -11.91 -46.14
N ARG A 182 -20.00 -10.74 -46.41
CA ARG A 182 -21.04 -10.03 -45.67
C ARG A 182 -22.31 -10.83 -45.39
#